data_AF-A0A527Y3S3-F1
#
_entry.id   AF-A0A527Y3S3-F1
#
_cell.length_a   1.000
_cell.length_b   1.000
_cell.length_c   1.000
_cell.angle_alpha   90.00
_cell.angle_beta   90.00
_cell.angle_gamma   90.00
#
_symmetry.space_group_name_H-M   'P 1'
#
loop_
_entity.id
_entity.type
_entity.pdbx_description
1 polymer ?
#
loop_
_entity_poly.entity_id
_entity_poly.type
_entity_poly.pdbx_seq_one_letter_code
_entity_poly.pdbx_strand_id
1 'polypeptide(L)' 'ESAHPTGVLFDRQTIDSVAGAIDLFEKNAVSITPHACRMNATRFSEERFDLAILDAFGLAQSVQLARATEY' A
#
# COMPACT_ATOMS: atom_id res chain seq x y z
N GLU A 1 12.64 -9.77 -1.03
CA GLU A 1 11.33 -10.31 -1.46
C GLU A 1 10.30 -10.08 -0.36
N SER A 2 9.02 -9.91 -0.72
CA SER A 2 7.92 -9.78 0.26
C SER A 2 7.54 -11.15 0.84
N ALA A 3 7.23 -11.22 2.14
CA ALA A 3 6.74 -12.45 2.77
C ALA A 3 5.34 -12.89 2.25
N HIS A 4 4.58 -11.95 1.71
CA HIS A 4 3.27 -12.18 1.11
C HIS A 4 3.20 -11.43 -0.23
N PRO A 5 3.71 -12.01 -1.33
CA PRO A 5 3.73 -11.33 -2.61
C PRO A 5 2.29 -11.19 -3.16
N THR A 6 2.01 -10.06 -3.81
CA THR A 6 0.70 -9.76 -4.40
C THR A 6 0.77 -9.45 -5.89
N GLY A 7 1.94 -9.62 -6.50
CA GLY A 7 2.22 -9.29 -7.90
C GLY A 7 3.72 -9.12 -8.17
N VAL A 8 4.04 -8.72 -9.40
CA VAL A 8 5.40 -8.42 -9.86
C VAL A 8 5.45 -6.97 -10.32
N LEU A 9 6.45 -6.23 -9.85
CA LEU A 9 6.76 -4.89 -10.37
C LEU A 9 7.78 -5.03 -11.50
N PHE A 10 7.63 -4.21 -12.55
CA PHE A 10 8.55 -4.14 -13.67
C PHE A 10 8.99 -2.70 -13.91
N ASP A 11 10.23 -2.54 -14.38
CA ASP A 11 10.99 -1.29 -14.29
C ASP A 11 10.71 -0.31 -15.44
N ARG A 12 10.26 -0.80 -16.59
CA ARG A 12 10.02 0.02 -17.79
C ARG A 12 8.69 -0.32 -18.47
N GLN A 13 8.03 0.70 -19.03
CA GLN A 13 6.81 0.53 -19.83
C GLN A 13 7.14 0.13 -21.28
N THR A 14 7.79 -1.02 -21.45
CA THR A 14 8.11 -1.60 -22.76
C THR A 14 7.49 -2.98 -22.90
N ILE A 15 7.27 -3.43 -24.14
CA ILE A 15 6.70 -4.76 -24.43
C ILE A 15 7.52 -5.86 -23.75
N ASP A 16 8.84 -5.84 -23.90
CA ASP A 16 9.74 -6.85 -23.34
C ASP A 16 9.70 -6.88 -21.80
N SER A 17 9.63 -5.71 -21.16
CA SER A 17 9.54 -5.62 -19.70
C SER A 17 8.21 -6.18 -19.17
N VAL A 18 7.11 -5.93 -19.87
CA VAL A 18 5.81 -6.50 -19.51
C VAL A 18 5.79 -8.02 -19.73
N ALA A 19 6.30 -8.51 -20.87
CA ALA A 19 6.37 -9.94 -21.14
C ALA A 19 7.21 -10.68 -20.08
N GLY A 20 8.39 -10.15 -19.73
CA GLY A 20 9.22 -10.72 -18.66
C GLY A 20 8.56 -10.69 -17.28
N ALA A 21 7.76 -9.67 -16.99
CA ALA A 21 6.99 -9.59 -15.74
C ALA A 21 5.89 -10.63 -15.66
N ILE A 22 5.22 -10.92 -16.78
CA ILE A 22 4.20 -11.98 -16.89
C ILE A 22 4.86 -13.34 -16.65
N ASP A 23 5.98 -13.63 -17.31
CA ASP A 23 6.74 -14.89 -17.10
C ASP A 23 7.13 -15.07 -15.63
N LEU A 24 7.58 -13.99 -14.98
CA LEU A 24 7.94 -14.03 -13.55
C LEU A 24 6.72 -14.23 -12.67
N PHE A 25 5.58 -13.61 -12.99
CA PHE A 25 4.33 -13.78 -12.27
C PHE A 25 3.86 -15.24 -12.35
N GLU A 26 3.84 -15.83 -13.55
CA GLU A 26 3.42 -17.22 -13.78
C GLU A 26 4.31 -18.23 -13.04
N LYS A 27 5.64 -18.04 -13.08
CA LYS A 27 6.60 -18.87 -12.32
C LYS A 27 6.36 -18.83 -10.81
N ASN A 28 5.84 -17.73 -10.29
CA ASN A 28 5.62 -17.52 -8.86
C ASN A 28 4.14 -17.59 -8.45
N ALA A 29 3.23 -18.02 -9.35
CA ALA A 29 1.79 -17.92 -9.15
C ALA A 29 1.28 -18.63 -7.87
N VAL A 30 1.93 -19.72 -7.47
CA VAL A 30 1.59 -20.47 -6.24
C VAL A 30 1.81 -19.62 -4.98
N SER A 31 2.79 -18.72 -5.00
CA SER A 31 3.11 -17.83 -3.87
C SER A 31 2.23 -16.58 -3.81
N ILE A 32 1.68 -16.15 -4.95
CA ILE A 32 0.81 -14.98 -5.08
C ILE A 32 -0.64 -15.41 -4.83
N THR A 33 -1.01 -15.50 -3.56
CA THR A 33 -2.33 -16.03 -3.18
C THR A 33 -3.43 -14.95 -3.25
N PRO A 34 -4.68 -15.32 -3.59
CA PRO A 34 -5.82 -14.40 -3.51
C PRO A 34 -6.03 -13.81 -2.11
N HIS A 35 -5.67 -14.55 -1.06
CA HIS A 35 -5.75 -14.07 0.31
C HIS A 35 -4.75 -12.93 0.57
N ALA A 36 -3.49 -13.09 0.17
CA ALA A 36 -2.47 -12.05 0.28
C ALA A 36 -2.87 -10.77 -0.50
N CYS A 37 -3.40 -10.95 -1.72
CA CYS A 37 -3.91 -9.83 -2.52
C CYS A 37 -5.05 -9.09 -1.82
N ARG A 38 -6.03 -9.82 -1.25
CA ARG A 38 -7.13 -9.21 -0.47
C ARG A 38 -6.62 -8.48 0.76
N MET A 39 -5.73 -9.08 1.54
CA MET A 39 -5.14 -8.43 2.71
C MET A 39 -4.43 -7.12 2.34
N ASN A 40 -3.64 -7.13 1.25
CA ASN A 40 -3.00 -5.90 0.80
C ASN A 40 -4.03 -4.84 0.35
N ALA A 41 -5.05 -5.23 -0.42
CA ALA A 41 -6.11 -4.33 -0.86
C ALA A 41 -6.89 -3.72 0.31
N THR A 42 -7.20 -4.49 1.36
CA THR A 42 -7.91 -3.98 2.54
C THR A 42 -7.19 -2.85 3.26
N ARG A 43 -5.86 -2.70 3.08
CA ARG A 43 -5.12 -1.57 3.65
C ARG A 43 -5.55 -0.22 3.09
N PHE A 44 -6.15 -0.22 1.89
CA PHE A 44 -6.62 0.93 1.15
C PHE A 44 -8.15 1.09 1.18
N SER A 45 -8.84 0.46 2.15
CA SER A 45 -10.28 0.65 2.36
C SER A 45 -10.60 2.08 2.79
N GLU A 46 -11.79 2.57 2.43
CA GLU A 46 -12.34 3.84 2.88
C GLU A 46 -12.33 3.97 4.41
N GLU A 47 -12.80 2.96 5.15
CA GLU A 47 -12.80 2.95 6.62
C GLU A 47 -11.40 3.25 7.21
N ARG A 48 -10.35 2.57 6.72
CA ARG A 48 -8.98 2.81 7.16
C ARG A 48 -8.46 4.19 6.76
N PHE A 49 -8.86 4.69 5.58
CA PHE A 49 -8.49 6.01 5.13
C PHE A 49 -9.09 7.08 6.05
N ASP A 50 -10.39 7.01 6.31
CA ASP A 50 -11.11 7.96 7.17
C ASP A 50 -10.52 7.98 8.59
N LEU A 51 -10.30 6.82 9.19
CA LEU A 51 -9.69 6.72 10.52
C LEU A 51 -8.29 7.35 10.54
N ALA A 52 -7.44 7.06 9.54
CA ALA A 52 -6.08 7.59 9.48
C ALA A 52 -6.07 9.11 9.25
N ILE A 53 -6.98 9.64 8.43
CA ILE A 53 -7.10 11.08 8.18
C ILE A 53 -7.60 11.82 9.42
N LEU A 54 -8.61 11.29 10.12
CA LEU A 54 -9.11 11.88 11.36
C LEU A 54 -8.03 11.91 12.45
N ASP A 55 -7.28 10.82 12.60
CA ASP A 55 -6.15 10.74 13.54
C ASP A 55 -5.07 11.79 13.20
N ALA A 56 -4.67 11.87 11.93
CA ALA A 56 -3.70 12.86 11.47
C ALA A 56 -4.16 14.31 11.73
N PHE A 57 -5.45 14.60 11.54
CA PHE A 57 -6.00 15.93 11.86
C PHE A 57 -6.05 16.21 13.36
N GLY A 58 -6.42 15.23 14.18
CA GLY A 58 -6.38 15.37 15.64
C GLY A 58 -4.97 15.70 16.12
N LEU A 59 -3.96 15.00 15.61
CA LEU A 59 -2.56 15.29 15.90
C LEU A 59 -2.17 16.72 15.49
N ALA A 60 -2.49 17.13 14.26
CA ALA A 60 -2.17 18.46 13.77
C ALA A 60 -2.84 19.58 14.60
N GLN A 61 -4.10 19.41 14.99
CA GLN A 61 -4.82 20.36 15.84
C GLN A 61 -4.21 20.44 17.24
N SER A 62 -3.83 19.30 17.84
CA SER A 62 -3.22 19.27 19.17
C SER A 62 -1.89 20.05 19.21
N VAL A 63 -1.05 19.89 18.18
CA VAL A 63 0.21 20.64 18.02
C VAL A 63 -0.07 22.14 17.86
N GLN A 64 -1.07 22.50 17.06
CA GLN A 64 -1.45 23.91 16.86
C GLN A 64 -1.94 24.56 18.16
N LEU A 65 -2.78 23.87 18.94
CA LEU A 65 -3.31 24.36 20.20
C LEU A 65 -2.24 24.52 21.28
N ALA A 66 -1.31 23.56 21.40
CA ALA A 66 -0.18 23.66 22.32
C ALA A 66 0.67 24.91 22.03
N ARG A 67 0.96 25.18 20.76
CA ARG A 67 1.70 26.39 20.35
C ARG A 67 0.97 27.70 20.65
N ALA A 68 -0.36 27.67 20.65
CA ALA A 68 -1.17 28.85 20.95
C ALA A 68 -1.33 29.12 22.46
N THR A 69 -1.08 28.11 23.32
CA THR A 69 -1.17 28.23 24.78
C THR A 69 0.17 28.48 25.46
N GLU A 70 1.28 28.42 24.72
CA GLU A 70 2.63 28.79 25.18
C GLU A 70 2.91 30.32 25.16
N TYR A 71 1.89 31.15 24.87
CA TYR A 71 1.95 32.63 24.85
C TYR A 71 1.00 33.27 25.86
#